data_AF-A0A832TN63-F1
#
_entry.id   AF-A0A832TN63-F1
#
_cell.length_a   1.000
_cell.length_b   1.000
_cell.length_c   1.000
_cell.angle_alpha   90.00
_cell.angle_beta   90.00
_cell.angle_gamma   90.00
#
_symmetry.space_group_name_H-M   'P 1'
#
loop_
_entity.id
_entity.type
_entity.pdbx_description
1 polymer ?
#
loop_
_entity_poly.entity_id
_entity_poly.type
_entity_poly.pdbx_seq_one_letter_code
_entity_poly.pdbx_strand_id
1 'polypeptide(L)'
;MIPAFSIDEKVRAYIRKSGQDFRLSTSSDGPVLLPLGETSPKPSDMKILIGSNILYVSKLQAKYIKKIDWPMVERYLSSSNESKT
;
A
#
# COMPACT_ATOMS: atom_id res chain seq x y z
N MET A 1 1.66 17.33 3.19
CA MET A 1 0.59 16.92 4.11
C MET A 1 1.14 15.82 4.99
N ILE A 2 1.10 15.98 6.31
CA ILE A 2 1.45 14.91 7.25
C ILE A 2 0.26 13.95 7.28
N PRO A 3 0.45 12.64 7.03
CA PRO A 3 -0.67 11.70 7.07
C PRO A 3 -1.26 11.65 8.48
N ALA A 4 -2.59 11.64 8.61
CA ALA A 4 -3.29 11.46 9.88
C ALA A 4 -3.20 10.00 10.43
N PHE A 5 -2.46 9.14 9.73
CA PHE A 5 -2.27 7.74 10.05
C PHE A 5 -0.78 7.40 10.10
N SER A 6 -0.44 6.33 10.81
CA SER A 6 0.93 5.81 10.85
C SER A 6 1.14 4.74 9.78
N ILE A 7 2.40 4.57 9.36
CA ILE A 7 2.83 3.45 8.52
C ILE A 7 3.86 2.69 9.32
N ASP A 8 3.63 1.40 9.51
CA ASP A 8 4.55 0.51 10.21
C ASP A 8 5.93 0.52 9.53
N GLU A 9 7.02 0.56 10.31
CA GLU A 9 8.37 0.57 9.74
C GLU A 9 8.66 -0.70 8.95
N LYS A 10 8.06 -1.85 9.32
CA LYS A 10 8.19 -3.08 8.53
C LYS A 10 7.63 -2.91 7.12
N VAL A 11 6.49 -2.22 6.99
CA VAL A 11 5.89 -1.88 5.69
C VAL A 11 6.75 -0.87 4.94
N ARG A 12 7.27 0.16 5.61
CA ARG A 12 8.20 1.13 4.99
C ARG A 12 9.45 0.45 4.44
N ALA A 13 10.05 -0.45 5.21
CA ALA A 13 11.23 -1.22 4.82
C ALA A 13 10.94 -2.12 3.62
N TYR A 14 9.78 -2.77 3.59
CA TYR A 14 9.35 -3.58 2.45
C TYR A 14 9.19 -2.74 1.18
N ILE A 15 8.43 -1.64 1.25
CA ILE A 15 8.24 -0.75 0.10
C ILE A 15 9.58 -0.20 -0.38
N ARG A 16 10.45 0.27 0.51
CA ARG A 16 11.79 0.78 0.17
C ARG A 16 12.65 -0.27 -0.56
N LYS A 17 12.65 -1.52 -0.08
CA LYS A 17 13.46 -2.61 -0.64
C LYS A 17 12.91 -3.18 -1.95
N SER A 18 11.61 -3.03 -2.20
CA SER A 18 10.95 -3.58 -3.39
C SER A 18 11.40 -2.95 -4.72
N GLY A 19 11.88 -1.71 -4.68
CA GLY A 19 12.22 -0.95 -5.90
C GLY A 19 11.02 -0.53 -6.75
N GLN A 20 9.79 -0.63 -6.24
CA GLN A 20 8.57 -0.29 -6.98
C GLN A 20 7.56 0.51 -6.13
N ASP A 21 6.65 1.16 -6.82
CA ASP A 21 5.55 1.92 -6.22
C ASP A 21 4.38 1.01 -5.84
N PHE A 22 3.64 1.40 -4.80
CA PHE A 22 2.49 0.66 -4.29
C PHE A 22 1.27 1.55 -4.12
N ARG A 23 0.09 0.92 -4.12
CA ARG A 23 -1.17 1.57 -3.80
C ARG A 23 -1.90 0.81 -2.72
N LEU A 24 -2.36 1.53 -1.70
CA LEU A 24 -3.34 0.98 -0.76
C LEU A 24 -4.68 0.83 -1.47
N SER A 25 -5.16 -0.41 -1.54
CA SER A 25 -6.42 -0.80 -2.15
C SER A 25 -7.29 -1.54 -1.12
N THR A 26 -8.52 -1.84 -1.50
CA THR A 26 -9.45 -2.64 -0.67
C THR A 26 -9.82 -3.89 -1.46
N SER A 27 -9.62 -5.06 -0.87
CA SER A 27 -10.13 -6.35 -1.38
C SER A 27 -11.28 -6.86 -0.49
N SER A 28 -11.87 -8.00 -0.86
CA SER A 28 -12.85 -8.76 -0.06
C SER A 28 -12.34 -9.04 1.36
N ASP A 29 -11.05 -9.34 1.50
CA ASP A 29 -10.41 -9.74 2.75
C ASP A 29 -9.83 -8.55 3.54
N GLY A 30 -10.11 -7.33 3.07
CA GLY A 30 -9.74 -6.09 3.72
C GLY A 30 -8.70 -5.26 2.94
N PRO A 31 -8.05 -4.29 3.61
CA PRO A 31 -7.06 -3.43 2.96
C PRO A 31 -5.81 -4.21 2.51
N VAL A 32 -5.32 -3.92 1.32
CA VAL A 32 -4.20 -4.62 0.68
C VAL A 32 -3.25 -3.63 -0.02
N LEU A 33 -1.96 -3.89 0.04
CA LEU A 33 -0.92 -3.12 -0.67
C LEU A 33 -0.58 -3.78 -2.01
N LEU A 34 -1.04 -3.18 -3.10
CA LEU A 34 -0.82 -3.71 -4.45
C LEU A 34 0.27 -2.93 -5.20
N PRO A 35 1.13 -3.61 -5.99
CA PRO A 35 2.04 -2.96 -6.93
C PRO A 35 1.29 -2.06 -7.91
N LEU A 36 1.92 -0.98 -8.38
CA LEU A 36 1.35 -0.22 -9.49
C LEU A 36 1.24 -0.99 -10.82
N GLY A 37 1.94 -2.12 -10.96
CA GLY A 37 1.76 -3.04 -12.09
C GLY A 37 0.38 -3.73 -12.10
N GLU A 38 -0.27 -3.84 -10.95
CA GLU A 38 -1.57 -4.52 -10.79
C GLU A 38 -2.73 -3.53 -10.61
N THR A 39 -2.45 -2.30 -10.18
CA THR A 39 -3.46 -1.26 -10.01
C THR A 39 -2.91 0.11 -10.39
N SER A 40 -3.69 0.87 -11.17
CA SER A 40 -3.30 2.25 -11.50
C SER A 40 -3.63 3.21 -10.35
N PRO A 41 -2.77 4.18 -10.03
CA PRO A 41 -3.09 5.21 -9.04
C PRO A 41 -4.17 6.15 -9.60
N LYS A 42 -5.02 6.71 -8.73
CA LYS A 42 -5.95 7.77 -9.14
C LYS A 42 -5.27 9.15 -9.04
N PRO A 43 -5.59 10.12 -9.91
CA PRO A 43 -5.05 11.48 -9.82
C PRO A 43 -5.31 12.15 -8.46
N SER A 44 -6.40 11.75 -7.79
CA SER A 44 -6.78 12.23 -6.47
C SER A 44 -5.99 11.63 -5.32
N ASP A 45 -5.22 10.56 -5.54
CA ASP A 45 -4.54 9.85 -4.46
C ASP A 45 -3.47 10.73 -3.81
N MET A 46 -3.35 10.63 -2.48
CA MET A 46 -2.21 11.17 -1.76
C MET A 46 -0.97 10.34 -2.09
N LYS A 47 0.13 11.03 -2.37
CA LYS A 47 1.45 10.43 -2.59
C LYS A 47 2.29 10.54 -1.33
N ILE A 48 2.79 9.42 -0.84
CA ILE A 48 3.68 9.35 0.33
C ILE A 48 5.03 8.82 -0.13
N LEU A 49 6.08 9.63 0.02
CA LEU A 49 7.43 9.22 -0.32
C LEU A 49 7.98 8.24 0.74
N ILE A 50 8.49 7.10 0.29
CA ILE A 50 9.14 6.07 1.12
C ILE A 50 10.46 5.67 0.45
N GLY A 51 11.54 6.36 0.82
CA GLY A 51 12.82 6.22 0.12
C GLY A 51 12.71 6.80 -1.30
N SER A 52 13.01 5.98 -2.31
CA SER A 52 12.83 6.32 -3.74
C SER A 52 11.44 6.00 -4.28
N ASN A 53 10.60 5.30 -3.52
CA ASN A 53 9.33 4.76 -4.00
C ASN A 53 8.16 5.56 -3.42
N ILE A 54 7.01 5.49 -4.09
CA ILE A 54 5.79 6.20 -3.71
C ILE A 54 4.72 5.20 -3.27
N LEU A 55 4.14 5.45 -2.10
CA LEU A 55 2.90 4.83 -1.67
C LEU A 55 1.72 5.76 -1.98
N TYR A 56 0.81 5.28 -2.83
CA TYR A 56 -0.42 5.95 -3.20
C TYR A 56 -1.55 5.53 -2.26
N VAL A 57 -2.26 6.50 -1.70
CA VAL A 57 -3.39 6.26 -0.80
C VAL A 57 -4.57 7.13 -1.21
N SER A 58 -5.74 6.53 -1.41
CA SER A 58 -6.96 7.30 -1.66
C SER A 58 -7.18 8.34 -0.57
N LYS A 59 -7.48 9.58 -0.93
CA LYS A 59 -7.84 10.64 0.04
C LYS A 59 -9.01 10.23 0.93
N LEU A 60 -9.91 9.38 0.44
CA LEU A 60 -11.02 8.87 1.23
C LEU A 60 -10.52 7.85 2.27
N GLN A 61 -9.73 6.85 1.86
CA GLN A 61 -9.16 5.87 2.79
C GLN A 61 -8.26 6.55 3.83
N ALA A 62 -7.46 7.54 3.42
CA ALA A 62 -6.58 8.32 4.29
C ALA A 62 -7.32 9.04 5.44
N LYS A 63 -8.63 9.31 5.30
CA LYS A 63 -9.45 9.90 6.36
C LYS A 63 -9.86 8.90 7.44
N TYR A 64 -9.96 7.61 7.09
CA TYR A 64 -10.54 6.59 7.97
C TYR A 64 -9.51 5.55 8.46
N ILE A 65 -8.43 5.34 7.72
CA ILE A 65 -7.36 4.44 8.15
C ILE A 65 -6.59 5.06 9.32
N LYS A 66 -6.27 4.25 10.34
CA LYS A 66 -5.44 4.67 11.48
C LYS A 66 -3.98 4.27 11.33
N LYS A 67 -3.75 3.12 10.70
CA LYS A 67 -2.43 2.53 10.49
C LYS A 67 -2.41 1.71 9.20
N ILE A 68 -1.31 1.81 8.44
CA ILE A 68 -0.94 0.85 7.39
C ILE A 68 0.05 -0.13 8.02
N ASP A 69 -0.32 -1.40 8.08
CA ASP A 69 0.42 -2.44 8.81
C ASP A 69 0.69 -3.69 7.95
N TRP A 70 1.48 -4.60 8.50
CA TRP A 70 2.01 -5.76 7.81
C TRP A 70 0.96 -6.70 7.21
N PRO A 71 -0.21 -6.96 7.86
CA PRO A 71 -1.28 -7.76 7.25
C PRO A 71 -1.73 -7.27 5.87
N MET A 72 -1.63 -5.97 5.57
CA MET A 72 -1.96 -5.43 4.25
C MET A 72 -0.96 -5.86 3.16
N VAL A 73 0.31 -6.08 3.54
CA VAL A 73 1.34 -6.65 2.66
C VAL A 73 1.14 -8.16 2.53
N GLU A 74 0.86 -8.86 3.63
CA GLU A 74 0.66 -10.32 3.62
C GLU A 74 -0.50 -10.73 2.71
N ARG A 75 -1.61 -9.99 2.72
CA ARG A 75 -2.73 -10.26 1.80
C ARG A 75 -2.30 -10.27 0.33
N TYR A 76 -1.44 -9.31 -0.05
CA TYR A 76 -0.89 -9.29 -1.41
C TYR A 76 -0.01 -10.52 -1.66
N LEU A 77 0.96 -10.78 -0.78
CA LEU A 77 1.87 -11.92 -0.93
C LEU A 77 1.12 -13.27 -1.00
N SER A 78 0.08 -13.46 -0.20
CA SER A 78 -0.77 -14.65 -0.25
C SER A 78 -1.50 -14.77 -1.59
N SER A 79 -2.13 -13.69 -2.07
CA SER A 79 -2.84 -13.70 -3.36
C SER A 79 -1.92 -13.93 -4.57
N SER A 80 -0.68 -13.41 -4.52
CA SER A 80 0.32 -13.62 -5.57
C SER A 80 0.87 -15.06 -5.58
N ASN A 81 0.91 -15.72 -4.42
CA ASN A 81 1.35 -17.11 -4.32
C ASN A 81 0.28 -18.08 -4.85
N GLU A 82 -1.01 -17.80 -4.62
CA GLU A 82 -2.12 -18.59 -5.18
C GLU A 82 -2.17 -18.49 -6.72
N SER A 83 -1.82 -17.33 -7.29
CA SER A 83 -1.83 -17.12 -8.74
C SER A 83 -0.70 -17.84 -9.50
N LYS A 84 0.26 -18.46 -8.81
CA LYS A 84 1.42 -19.16 -9.40
C LYS A 84 1.33 -20.69 -9.33
N THR A 85 0.20 -21.24 -8.88
CA THR A 85 -0.07 -22.68 -8.80
C THR A 85 -1.16 -23.05 -9.79
#